data_AF-A0A252A7B9-F1
#
_entry.id   AF-A0A252A7B9-F1
#
_cell.length_a   1.000
_cell.length_b   1.000
_cell.length_c   1.000
_cell.angle_alpha   90.00
_cell.angle_beta   90.00
_cell.angle_gamma   90.00
#
_symmetry.space_group_name_H-M   'P 1'
#
loop_
_entity.id
_entity.type
_entity.pdbx_description
1 polymer ?
#
loop_
_entity_poly.entity_id
_entity_poly.type
_entity_poly.pdbx_seq_one_letter_code
_entity_poly.pdbx_strand_id
1 'polypeptide(L)'
;MTKAEEMLQIFQETGAPLSAPLAFVISCHNLADCLETQKQTDQAAHFLRYACTKLTHLAQRPELPLQARLACVEQLRPAVNVLSEQSIPSLSHQQDIQNLIAQARTAALTVYQVASYAVQTRLEDAPVTERPS
;
A
#
# COMPACT_ATOMS: atom_id res chain seq x y z
N MET A 1 14.67 10.89 0.75
CA MET A 1 14.07 9.55 0.59
C MET A 1 14.78 8.48 1.43
N THR A 2 16.10 8.50 1.50
CA THR A 2 16.95 7.44 2.11
C THR A 2 16.45 6.91 3.46
N LYS A 3 16.13 7.80 4.42
CA LYS A 3 15.60 7.38 5.74
C LYS A 3 14.25 6.66 5.69
N ALA A 4 13.36 7.04 4.76
CA ALA A 4 12.06 6.39 4.61
C ALA A 4 12.21 5.01 3.96
N GLU A 5 13.16 4.86 3.04
CA GLU A 5 13.50 3.55 2.45
C GLU A 5 14.18 2.62 3.46
N GLU A 6 15.12 3.13 4.26
CA GLU A 6 15.74 2.37 5.36
C GLU A 6 14.67 1.86 6.33
N MET A 7 13.74 2.71 6.73
CA MET A 7 12.64 2.32 7.61
C MET A 7 11.70 1.30 6.95
N LEU A 8 11.44 1.44 5.65
CA LEU A 8 10.65 0.46 4.89
C LEU A 8 11.38 -0.90 4.77
N GLN A 9 12.71 -0.90 4.66
CA GLN A 9 13.51 -2.11 4.62
C GLN A 9 13.42 -2.88 5.95
N ILE A 10 13.55 -2.18 7.08
CA ILE A 10 13.35 -2.79 8.41
C ILE A 10 11.92 -3.34 8.54
N PHE A 11 10.93 -2.59 8.06
CA PHE A 11 9.54 -3.04 8.03
C PHE A 11 9.34 -4.29 7.16
N GLN A 12 10.04 -4.40 6.04
CA GLN A 12 9.95 -5.57 5.14
C GLN A 12 10.43 -6.87 5.81
N GLU A 13 11.33 -6.77 6.79
CA GLU A 13 11.89 -7.89 7.53
C GLU A 13 11.08 -8.22 8.79
N THR A 14 10.57 -7.19 9.46
CA THR A 14 10.01 -7.34 10.82
C THR A 14 8.49 -7.12 10.90
N GLY A 15 7.89 -6.51 9.87
CA GLY A 15 6.52 -6.00 9.93
C GLY A 15 6.34 -4.72 10.76
N ALA A 16 7.44 -4.11 11.24
CA ALA A 16 7.42 -2.92 12.08
C ALA A 16 8.52 -1.91 11.67
N PRO A 17 8.34 -0.60 11.92
CA PRO A 17 7.16 0.03 12.51
C PRO A 17 6.02 0.16 11.49
N LEU A 18 4.76 0.11 11.95
CA LEU A 18 3.57 0.26 11.09
C LEU A 18 3.45 1.64 10.43
N SER A 19 4.23 2.63 10.87
CA SER A 19 4.34 3.94 10.22
C SER A 19 5.24 3.95 8.98
N ALA A 20 6.03 2.89 8.74
CA ALA A 20 6.95 2.84 7.62
C ALA A 20 6.28 2.97 6.24
N PRO A 21 5.17 2.25 5.94
CA PRO A 21 4.43 2.43 4.69
C PRO A 21 3.98 3.87 4.44
N LEU A 22 3.44 4.54 5.48
CA LEU A 22 2.97 5.93 5.39
C LEU A 22 4.12 6.90 5.09
N ALA A 23 5.20 6.81 5.87
CA ALA A 23 6.37 7.69 5.68
C ALA A 23 7.01 7.52 4.30
N PHE A 24 7.01 6.29 3.78
CA PHE A 24 7.49 5.98 2.45
C PHE A 24 6.60 6.60 1.35
N VAL A 25 5.28 6.45 1.44
CA VAL A 25 4.36 7.06 0.47
C VAL A 25 4.44 8.58 0.47
N ILE A 26 4.42 9.21 1.65
CA ILE A 26 4.58 10.66 1.76
C ILE A 26 5.90 11.10 1.11
N SER A 27 6.99 10.36 1.33
CA SER A 27 8.28 10.69 0.73
C SER A 27 8.25 10.60 -0.80
N CYS A 28 7.58 9.58 -1.35
CA CYS A 28 7.44 9.43 -2.80
C CYS A 28 6.56 10.52 -3.42
N HIS A 29 5.44 10.85 -2.78
CA HIS A 29 4.55 11.92 -3.23
C HIS A 29 5.25 13.28 -3.21
N ASN A 30 5.89 13.64 -2.10
CA ASN A 30 6.62 14.90 -1.98
C ASN A 30 7.73 15.02 -3.04
N LEU A 31 8.43 13.93 -3.34
CA LEU A 31 9.43 13.93 -4.41
C LEU A 31 8.78 14.09 -5.79
N ALA A 32 7.67 13.40 -6.04
CA ALA A 32 6.93 13.55 -7.29
C ALA A 32 6.49 15.01 -7.49
N ASP A 33 5.90 15.64 -6.48
CA ASP A 33 5.50 17.04 -6.50
C ASP A 33 6.69 17.97 -6.79
N CYS A 34 7.82 17.77 -6.10
CA CYS A 34 9.05 18.52 -6.36
C CYS A 34 9.56 18.36 -7.80
N LEU A 35 9.43 17.18 -8.40
CA LEU A 35 9.86 16.90 -9.77
C LEU A 35 8.89 17.50 -10.79
N GLU A 36 7.59 17.49 -10.51
CA GLU A 36 6.58 18.15 -11.36
C GLU A 36 6.81 19.67 -11.43
N THR A 37 7.14 20.32 -10.31
CA THR A 37 7.50 21.76 -10.31
C THR A 37 8.74 22.06 -11.15
N GLN A 38 9.62 21.07 -11.35
CA GLN A 38 10.80 21.14 -12.22
C GLN A 38 10.53 20.67 -13.65
N LYS A 39 9.27 20.36 -13.99
CA LYS A 39 8.84 19.79 -15.28
C LYS A 39 9.47 18.43 -15.61
N GLN A 40 9.90 17.69 -14.60
CA GLN A 40 10.47 16.35 -14.73
C GLN A 40 9.37 15.28 -14.56
N THR A 41 8.35 15.34 -15.41
CA THR A 41 7.11 14.54 -15.29
C THR A 41 7.36 13.02 -15.28
N ASP A 42 8.30 12.52 -16.09
CA ASP A 42 8.61 11.08 -16.13
C ASP A 42 9.21 10.58 -14.81
N GLN A 43 10.05 11.41 -14.16
CA GLN A 43 10.64 11.08 -12.87
C GLN A 43 9.61 11.19 -11.75
N ALA A 44 8.70 12.16 -11.81
CA ALA A 44 7.58 12.24 -10.87
C ALA A 44 6.70 10.99 -10.94
N ALA A 45 6.29 10.60 -12.15
CA ALA A 45 5.52 9.39 -12.40
C ALA A 45 6.26 8.12 -11.98
N HIS A 46 7.60 8.10 -12.05
CA HIS A 46 8.40 7.00 -11.53
C HIS A 46 8.20 6.80 -10.01
N PHE A 47 8.29 7.87 -9.21
CA PHE A 47 8.15 7.75 -7.76
C PHE A 47 6.74 7.33 -7.32
N LEU A 48 5.70 7.81 -8.00
CA LEU A 48 4.34 7.37 -7.70
C LEU A 48 4.12 5.89 -8.03
N ARG A 49 4.58 5.44 -9.20
CA ARG A 49 4.54 4.01 -9.59
C ARG A 49 5.35 3.15 -8.62
N TYR A 50 6.52 3.63 -8.20
CA TYR A 50 7.38 2.94 -7.25
C TYR A 50 6.68 2.73 -5.91
N ALA A 51 6.04 3.77 -5.37
CA ALA A 51 5.27 3.69 -4.13
C ALA A 51 4.17 2.62 -4.20
N CYS A 52 3.32 2.71 -5.23
CA CYS A 52 2.20 1.79 -5.41
C CYS A 52 2.68 0.35 -5.63
N THR A 53 3.74 0.14 -6.42
CA THR A 53 4.33 -1.18 -6.67
C THR A 53 4.87 -1.80 -5.39
N LYS A 54 5.65 -1.03 -4.62
CA LYS A 54 6.25 -1.53 -3.37
C LYS A 54 5.20 -1.88 -2.34
N LEU A 55 4.20 -1.02 -2.13
CA LEU A 55 3.13 -1.30 -1.19
C LEU A 55 2.27 -2.49 -1.61
N THR A 56 1.96 -2.62 -2.90
CA THR A 56 1.19 -3.75 -3.43
C THR A 56 1.93 -5.05 -3.15
N HIS A 57 3.23 -5.08 -3.44
CA HIS A 57 4.08 -6.24 -3.17
C HIS A 57 4.09 -6.58 -1.67
N LEU A 58 4.34 -5.61 -0.79
CA LEU A 58 4.39 -5.85 0.66
C LEU A 58 3.03 -6.32 1.22
N ALA A 59 1.91 -5.75 0.77
CA ALA A 59 0.57 -6.16 1.18
C ALA A 59 0.27 -7.63 0.82
N GLN A 60 0.81 -8.12 -0.30
CA GLN A 60 0.62 -9.48 -0.79
C GLN A 60 1.50 -10.52 -0.09
N ARG A 61 2.57 -10.11 0.62
CA ARG A 61 3.48 -11.04 1.29
C ARG A 61 2.80 -11.72 2.49
N PRO A 62 2.54 -13.03 2.44
CA PRO A 62 1.86 -13.72 3.53
C PRO A 62 2.76 -13.87 4.77
N GLU A 63 4.07 -13.74 4.64
CA GLU A 63 5.01 -13.82 5.76
C GLU A 63 4.95 -12.58 6.66
N LEU A 64 4.46 -11.45 6.15
CA LEU A 64 4.27 -10.26 6.97
C LEU A 64 3.03 -10.41 7.86
N PRO A 65 3.09 -9.94 9.12
CA PRO A 65 1.93 -9.90 10.00
C PRO A 65 0.73 -9.20 9.33
N LEU A 66 -0.49 -9.68 9.60
CA LEU A 66 -1.70 -9.11 9.01
C LEU A 66 -1.82 -7.59 9.21
N GLN A 67 -1.44 -7.09 10.39
CA GLN A 67 -1.44 -5.64 10.68
C GLN A 67 -0.46 -4.86 9.78
N ALA A 68 0.71 -5.43 9.49
CA ALA A 68 1.68 -4.83 8.57
C ALA A 68 1.12 -4.77 7.14
N ARG A 69 0.49 -5.87 6.69
CA ARG A 69 -0.16 -5.93 5.37
C ARG A 69 -1.31 -4.93 5.26
N LEU A 70 -2.13 -4.79 6.32
CA LEU A 70 -3.18 -3.78 6.40
C LEU A 70 -2.63 -2.36 6.36
N ALA A 71 -1.53 -2.08 7.08
CA ALA A 71 -0.87 -0.77 7.02
C ALA A 71 -0.39 -0.43 5.59
N CYS A 72 0.08 -1.41 4.81
CA CYS A 72 0.37 -1.18 3.38
C CYS A 72 -0.89 -0.86 2.58
N VAL A 73 -1.98 -1.61 2.79
CA VAL A 73 -3.25 -1.43 2.08
C VAL A 73 -3.90 -0.07 2.35
N GLU A 74 -3.85 0.41 3.58
CA GLU A 74 -4.36 1.74 3.95
C GLU A 74 -3.70 2.85 3.13
N GLN A 75 -2.43 2.67 2.77
CA GLN A 75 -1.67 3.62 1.97
C GLN A 75 -1.79 3.39 0.45
N LEU A 76 -2.35 2.26 -0.01
CA LEU A 76 -2.60 2.02 -1.43
C LEU A 76 -3.68 2.95 -2.00
N ARG A 77 -4.73 3.25 -1.23
CA ARG A 77 -5.81 4.14 -1.69
C ARG A 77 -5.31 5.53 -2.09
N PRO A 78 -4.58 6.29 -1.23
CA PRO A 78 -4.07 7.59 -1.63
C PRO A 78 -3.05 7.47 -2.78
N ALA A 79 -2.19 6.45 -2.80
CA ALA A 79 -1.23 6.26 -3.88
C ALA A 79 -1.90 6.03 -5.25
N VAL A 80 -2.96 5.20 -5.28
CA VAL A 80 -3.75 4.93 -6.49
C VAL A 80 -4.47 6.18 -6.99
N ASN A 81 -5.03 7.00 -6.10
CA ASN A 81 -5.73 8.22 -6.50
C ASN A 81 -4.77 9.17 -7.24
N VAL A 82 -3.59 9.45 -6.65
CA VAL A 82 -2.60 10.33 -7.27
C VAL A 82 -2.10 9.76 -8.60
N LEU A 83 -1.85 8.44 -8.68
CA LEU A 83 -1.51 7.76 -9.94
C LEU A 83 -2.58 7.89 -11.03
N SER A 84 -3.86 7.89 -10.65
CA SER A 84 -4.98 7.98 -11.57
C SER A 84 -5.19 9.40 -12.09
N GLU A 85 -4.79 10.40 -11.32
CA GLU A 85 -4.89 11.82 -11.65
C GLU A 85 -3.75 12.33 -12.53
N GLN A 86 -2.65 11.56 -12.67
CA GLN A 86 -1.56 11.95 -13.53
C GLN A 86 -1.98 12.04 -15.00
N SER A 87 -1.68 13.19 -15.61
CA SER A 87 -1.87 13.43 -17.03
C SER A 87 -0.74 12.77 -17.81
N ILE A 88 -1.01 11.61 -18.42
CA ILE A 88 0.02 10.81 -19.09
C ILE A 88 -0.08 10.99 -20.59
N PRO A 89 1.01 11.45 -21.25
CA PRO A 89 0.97 11.78 -22.66
C PRO A 89 0.99 10.55 -23.59
N SER A 90 1.27 9.33 -23.10
CA SER A 90 1.37 8.12 -23.94
C SER A 90 0.44 6.97 -23.52
N LEU A 91 -0.18 6.34 -24.52
CA LEU A 91 -1.10 5.19 -24.35
C LEU A 91 -0.43 3.98 -23.71
N SER A 92 0.86 3.73 -23.97
CA SER A 92 1.60 2.60 -23.39
C SER A 92 1.71 2.73 -21.87
N HIS A 93 2.01 3.93 -21.37
CA HIS A 93 2.11 4.18 -19.93
C HIS A 93 0.75 4.17 -19.23
N GLN A 94 -0.33 4.51 -19.95
CA GLN A 94 -1.69 4.44 -19.43
C GLN A 94 -2.09 2.99 -19.11
N GLN A 95 -1.79 2.02 -19.99
CA GLN A 95 -2.11 0.61 -19.76
C GLN A 95 -1.34 0.05 -18.54
N ASP A 96 -0.05 0.38 -18.42
CA ASP A 96 0.77 -0.04 -17.28
C ASP A 96 0.21 0.44 -15.94
N ILE A 97 -0.31 1.66 -15.91
CA ILE A 97 -0.88 2.24 -14.69
C ILE A 97 -2.23 1.63 -14.37
N GLN A 98 -3.08 1.36 -15.36
CA GLN A 98 -4.33 0.64 -15.11
C GLN A 98 -4.06 -0.77 -14.57
N ASN A 99 -3.04 -1.45 -15.09
CA ASN A 99 -2.62 -2.75 -14.56
C ASN A 99 -2.15 -2.65 -13.11
N LEU A 100 -1.34 -1.64 -12.79
CA LEU A 100 -0.85 -1.40 -11.43
C LEU A 100 -2.00 -1.08 -10.45
N ILE A 101 -2.95 -0.25 -10.87
CA ILE A 101 -4.16 0.09 -10.09
C ILE A 101 -4.99 -1.18 -9.85
N ALA A 102 -5.18 -2.02 -10.86
CA ALA A 102 -5.90 -3.28 -10.72
C ALA A 102 -5.21 -4.20 -9.70
N GLN A 103 -3.88 -4.36 -9.79
CA GLN A 103 -3.11 -5.17 -8.84
C GLN A 103 -3.22 -4.64 -7.40
N ALA A 104 -3.12 -3.33 -7.21
CA ALA A 104 -3.29 -2.70 -5.90
C ALA A 104 -4.68 -2.95 -5.31
N ARG A 105 -5.74 -2.84 -6.13
CA ARG A 105 -7.12 -3.14 -5.71
C ARG A 105 -7.30 -4.61 -5.35
N THR A 106 -6.74 -5.53 -6.14
CA THR A 106 -6.77 -6.96 -5.84
C THR A 106 -6.05 -7.26 -4.53
N ALA A 107 -4.85 -6.70 -4.32
CA ALA A 107 -4.10 -6.87 -3.08
C ALA A 107 -4.91 -6.39 -1.86
N ALA A 108 -5.52 -5.20 -1.96
CA ALA A 108 -6.37 -4.65 -0.91
C ALA A 108 -7.55 -5.59 -0.59
N LEU A 109 -8.29 -6.04 -1.61
CA LEU A 109 -9.43 -6.94 -1.44
C LEU A 109 -9.00 -8.24 -0.75
N THR A 110 -7.91 -8.87 -1.19
CA THR A 110 -7.42 -10.11 -0.61
C THR A 110 -7.03 -9.95 0.86
N VAL A 111 -6.31 -8.87 1.21
CA VAL A 111 -5.92 -8.62 2.61
C VAL A 111 -7.15 -8.37 3.48
N TYR A 112 -8.13 -7.59 2.99
CA TYR A 112 -9.37 -7.38 3.73
C TYR A 112 -10.17 -8.67 3.92
N GLN A 113 -10.24 -9.53 2.91
CA GLN A 113 -10.89 -10.84 3.04
C GLN A 113 -10.23 -11.72 4.12
N VAL A 114 -8.89 -11.76 4.15
CA VAL A 114 -8.14 -12.47 5.19
C VAL A 114 -8.42 -11.86 6.57
N ALA A 115 -8.48 -10.54 6.67
CA ALA A 115 -8.78 -9.86 7.93
C ALA A 115 -10.21 -10.16 8.41
N SER A 116 -11.20 -10.13 7.51
CA SER A 116 -12.58 -10.48 7.83
C SER A 116 -12.70 -11.92 8.32
N TYR A 117 -12.03 -12.87 7.66
CA TYR A 117 -12.01 -14.27 8.10
C TYR A 117 -11.37 -14.43 9.48
N ALA A 118 -10.24 -13.77 9.73
CA ALA A 118 -9.57 -13.82 11.04
C ALA A 118 -10.41 -13.21 12.19
N VAL A 119 -11.30 -12.25 11.87
CA VAL A 119 -12.25 -11.71 12.84
C VAL A 119 -13.40 -12.69 13.08
N GLN A 120 -13.93 -13.32 12.03
CA GLN A 120 -15.02 -14.30 12.13
C GLN A 120 -14.61 -15.52 12.98
N THR A 121 -13.45 -16.11 12.73
CA THR A 121 -12.98 -17.28 13.49
C THR A 121 -12.75 -16.96 14.98
N ARG A 122 -12.23 -15.76 15.29
CA ARG A 122 -12.08 -15.31 16.69
C ARG A 122 -13.42 -15.13 17.41
N LEU A 123 -14.47 -14.76 16.69
CA LEU A 123 -15.81 -14.61 17.25
C LEU A 123 -16.50 -15.98 17.46
N GLU A 124 -16.24 -16.95 16.58
CA GLU A 124 -16.72 -18.33 16.72
C GLU A 124 -16.04 -19.08 17.88
N ASP A 125 -14.76 -18.78 18.15
CA ASP A 125 -13.99 -19.36 19.26
C ASP A 125 -14.21 -18.67 20.62
N ALA A 126 -15.00 -17.59 20.67
CA ALA A 126 -15.30 -16.91 21.92
C ALA A 126 -16.21 -17.81 22.79
N PRO A 127 -15.86 -18.09 24.06
CA PRO A 127 -16.70 -18.93 24.92
C PRO A 127 -18.08 -18.29 25.04
N VAL A 128 -19.12 -19.05 24.72
CA VAL A 128 -20.52 -18.65 24.92
C VAL A 128 -20.70 -18.41 26.41
N THR A 129 -20.68 -17.16 26.83
CA THR A 129 -21.08 -16.78 28.17
C THR A 129 -22.60 -16.95 28.26
N GLU A 130 -23.03 -18.14 28.69
CA GLU A 130 -24.40 -18.39 29.10
C GLU A 130 -24.81 -17.30 30.11
N ARG A 131 -25.89 -16.57 29.80
CA ARG A 131 -26.47 -15.59 30.71
C ARG A 131 -26.93 -16.31 31.98
N PRO A 132 -26.56 -15.85 33.18
CA PRO A 132 -27.17 -16.36 34.41
C PRO A 132 -28.67 -16.01 34.41
N SER A 133 -29.49 -17.03 34.68
CA SER A 133 -30.95 -16.93 34.83
C SER A 133 -31.36 -16.24 36.12
#